data_AF-A0A074VHS4-F1
#
_entry.id   AF-A0A074VHS4-F1
#
_cell.length_a   1.000
_cell.length_b   1.000
_cell.length_c   1.000
_cell.angle_alpha   90.00
_cell.angle_beta   90.00
_cell.angle_gamma   90.00
#
_symmetry.space_group_name_H-M   'P 1'
#
loop_
_entity.id
_entity.type
_entity.pdbx_description
1 polymer ?
#
loop_
_entity_poly.entity_id
_entity_poly.type
_entity_poly.pdbx_seq_one_letter_code
_entity_poly.pdbx_strand_id
1 'polypeptide(L)'
;LQQNALQWNSTLTAYDAGHNGIAQRITNVAAGNIALGSTDAVNGGQLFSLSGSTSTGLSSLSTVVSSTVINGISTISSSLSTGYESLSHSLSTATDNLQQLTNSTSSSLSSLSTVTSTTQKDVSDLKEKALKWNDDKGGFDAGRPNNLTRDLGLGKIFNVEDGEIAAGSHEAVTGGQLYDIKSDLSALATSTSSSLTSLDEKVNGISTSNIITNITNLTKNALQWKDDNTGNNTGFYDASHNGTAQRITNIAAGNIAQG
;
A
#
# COMPACT_ATOMS: atom_id res chain seq x y z
N LEU A 1 82.55 11.65 109.16
CA LEU A 1 81.08 11.74 108.89
C LEU A 1 80.75 12.62 107.69
N GLN A 2 81.42 13.77 107.47
CA GLN A 2 81.08 14.69 106.36
C GLN A 2 81.15 14.03 104.96
N GLN A 3 82.20 13.30 104.62
CA GLN A 3 82.43 12.84 103.23
C GLN A 3 81.35 11.90 102.63
N ASN A 4 80.54 11.24 103.47
CA ASN A 4 79.52 10.28 103.02
C ASN A 4 78.08 10.80 103.14
N ALA A 5 77.88 12.07 103.52
CA ALA A 5 76.55 12.69 103.65
C ALA A 5 76.19 13.47 102.38
N LEU A 6 74.89 13.56 102.07
CA LEU A 6 74.37 14.51 101.08
C LEU A 6 74.50 15.92 101.67
N GLN A 7 75.29 16.79 101.06
CA GLN A 7 75.64 18.10 101.63
C GLN A 7 75.12 19.25 100.80
N TRP A 8 74.83 20.36 101.48
CA TRP A 8 74.58 21.62 100.81
C TRP A 8 75.86 22.13 100.14
N ASN A 9 75.80 22.37 98.84
CA ASN A 9 76.87 22.99 98.08
C ASN A 9 76.48 24.45 97.80
N SER A 10 77.16 25.39 98.47
CA SER A 10 76.86 26.83 98.37
C SER A 10 77.11 27.41 96.98
N THR A 11 78.01 26.80 96.21
CA THR A 11 78.26 27.19 94.82
C THR A 11 77.11 26.75 93.91
N LEU A 12 76.54 25.56 94.13
CA LEU A 12 75.39 25.06 93.37
C LEU A 12 74.05 25.57 93.89
N THR A 13 74.02 26.14 95.10
CA THR A 13 72.79 26.51 95.83
C THR A 13 71.78 25.36 95.91
N ALA A 14 72.28 24.14 96.09
CA ALA A 14 71.48 22.91 96.17
C ALA A 14 72.19 21.86 97.03
N TYR A 15 71.47 20.79 97.39
CA TYR A 15 72.10 19.59 97.91
C TYR A 15 72.79 18.83 96.78
N ASP A 16 74.06 18.48 96.97
CA ASP A 16 74.90 17.81 95.97
C ASP A 16 74.89 16.29 96.19
N ALA A 17 74.45 15.57 95.17
CA ALA A 17 74.45 14.10 95.13
C ALA A 17 75.76 13.52 94.57
N GLY A 18 76.78 14.35 94.38
CA GLY A 18 78.10 13.92 93.94
C GLY A 18 78.92 13.26 95.05
N HIS A 19 79.68 12.23 94.70
CA HIS A 19 80.70 11.63 95.57
C HIS A 19 82.02 11.57 94.80
N ASN A 20 83.06 12.22 95.32
CA ASN A 20 84.35 12.45 94.64
C ASN A 20 84.22 13.11 93.25
N GLY A 21 83.30 14.07 93.12
CA GLY A 21 83.10 14.85 91.89
C GLY A 21 82.30 14.15 90.78
N ILE A 22 81.73 12.97 91.05
CA ILE A 22 80.90 12.22 90.10
C ILE A 22 79.47 12.14 90.63
N ALA A 23 78.48 12.42 89.79
CA ALA A 23 77.06 12.30 90.13
C ALA A 23 76.70 10.85 90.51
N GLN A 24 75.98 10.68 91.62
CA GLN A 24 75.56 9.38 92.11
C GLN A 24 74.03 9.23 92.12
N ARG A 25 73.58 7.99 92.24
CA ARG A 25 72.16 7.66 92.44
C ARG A 25 71.75 7.94 93.89
N ILE A 26 70.54 8.47 94.06
CA ILE A 26 69.83 8.47 95.35
C ILE A 26 68.84 7.30 95.30
N THR A 27 69.02 6.31 96.18
CA THR A 27 68.19 5.09 96.23
C THR A 27 67.35 5.05 97.50
N ASN A 28 66.37 4.13 97.56
CA ASN A 28 65.39 4.01 98.65
C ASN A 28 64.49 5.26 98.82
N VAL A 29 64.29 5.99 97.72
CA VAL A 29 63.33 7.10 97.65
C VAL A 29 61.93 6.52 97.54
N ALA A 30 61.10 6.71 98.57
CA ALA A 30 59.68 6.36 98.52
C ALA A 30 58.99 7.11 97.37
N ALA A 31 57.88 6.58 96.84
CA ALA A 31 57.14 7.26 95.78
C ALA A 31 56.64 8.62 96.28
N GLY A 32 57.02 9.70 95.59
CA GLY A 32 56.60 11.04 95.94
C GLY A 32 55.11 11.25 95.65
N ASN A 33 54.46 12.17 96.35
CA ASN A 33 53.09 12.52 96.05
C ASN A 33 53.00 13.24 94.68
N ILE A 34 52.21 12.73 93.73
CA ILE A 34 51.98 13.37 92.42
C ILE A 34 50.75 14.26 92.51
N ALA A 35 50.96 15.50 92.94
CA ALA A 35 49.91 16.50 93.08
C ALA A 35 50.46 17.90 92.75
N LEU A 36 49.57 18.81 92.36
CA LEU A 36 49.93 20.21 92.10
C LEU A 36 50.53 20.84 93.37
N GLY A 37 51.73 21.42 93.24
CA GLY A 37 52.45 22.02 94.37
C GLY A 37 53.25 21.04 95.23
N SER A 38 53.31 19.75 94.89
CA SER A 38 54.16 18.77 95.58
C SER A 38 55.65 19.13 95.42
N THR A 39 56.40 18.99 96.51
CA THR A 39 57.86 19.13 96.55
C THR A 39 58.58 17.80 96.78
N ASP A 40 57.84 16.68 96.72
CA ASP A 40 58.41 15.35 96.89
C ASP A 40 59.24 14.95 95.67
N ALA A 41 60.37 14.27 95.89
CA ALA A 41 61.11 13.65 94.81
C ALA A 41 60.32 12.48 94.20
N VAL A 42 60.29 12.40 92.87
CA VAL A 42 59.74 11.24 92.15
C VAL A 42 60.83 10.18 91.95
N ASN A 43 60.45 8.91 92.06
CA ASN A 43 61.38 7.81 91.83
C ASN A 43 61.21 7.19 90.44
N GLY A 44 62.14 6.29 90.07
CA GLY A 44 62.11 5.62 88.77
C GLY A 44 60.86 4.78 88.51
N GLY A 45 60.21 4.26 89.56
CA GLY A 45 58.97 3.49 89.43
C GLY A 45 57.82 4.35 88.90
N GLN A 46 57.69 5.58 89.40
CA GLN A 46 56.64 6.52 88.95
C GLN A 46 56.85 6.97 87.50
N LEU A 47 58.09 7.30 87.12
CA LEU A 47 58.43 7.64 85.74
C LEU A 47 58.21 6.45 84.79
N PHE A 48 58.56 5.23 85.23
CA PHE A 48 58.31 4.01 84.47
C PHE A 48 56.82 3.78 84.24
N SER A 49 55.97 3.92 85.28
CA SER A 49 54.51 3.82 85.14
C SER A 49 53.95 4.83 84.14
N LEU A 50 54.37 6.10 84.21
CA LEU A 50 53.95 7.13 83.24
C LEU A 50 54.38 6.79 81.81
N SER A 51 55.62 6.34 81.63
CA SER A 51 56.16 5.91 80.33
C SER A 51 55.36 4.73 79.76
N GLY A 52 55.03 3.74 80.60
CA GLY A 52 54.18 2.61 80.24
C GLY A 52 52.80 3.04 79.75
N SER A 53 52.09 3.86 80.53
CA SER A 53 50.76 4.39 80.15
C SER A 53 50.81 5.20 78.85
N THR A 54 51.85 6.01 78.66
CA THR A 54 52.04 6.80 77.43
C THR A 54 52.28 5.88 76.22
N SER A 55 53.14 4.88 76.36
CA SER A 55 53.41 3.89 75.31
C SER A 55 52.15 3.11 74.95
N THR A 56 51.39 2.63 75.94
CA THR A 56 50.10 1.96 75.72
C THR A 56 49.12 2.87 74.99
N GLY A 57 48.97 4.13 75.41
CA GLY A 57 48.09 5.08 74.74
C GLY A 57 48.45 5.32 73.27
N LEU A 58 49.74 5.47 72.98
CA LEU A 58 50.23 5.62 71.61
C LEU A 58 49.99 4.36 70.77
N SER A 59 50.23 3.17 71.33
CA SER A 59 49.93 1.90 70.66
C SER A 59 48.44 1.75 70.36
N SER A 60 47.55 2.07 71.31
CA SER A 60 46.10 2.04 71.10
C SER A 60 45.67 3.02 70.01
N LEU A 61 46.21 4.25 70.02
CA LEU A 61 45.94 5.22 68.96
C LEU A 61 46.40 4.71 67.59
N SER A 62 47.61 4.14 67.52
CA SER A 62 48.12 3.52 66.28
C SER A 62 47.21 2.41 65.79
N THR A 63 46.69 1.57 66.70
CA THR A 63 45.73 0.53 66.35
C THR A 63 44.44 1.14 65.79
N VAL A 64 43.85 2.15 66.43
CA VAL A 64 42.62 2.81 65.95
C VAL A 64 42.83 3.43 64.56
N VAL A 65 43.95 4.13 64.35
CA VAL A 65 44.29 4.73 63.05
C VAL A 65 44.37 3.63 61.99
N SER A 66 45.12 2.56 62.22
CA SER A 66 45.29 1.50 61.22
C SER A 66 44.03 0.66 61.00
N SER A 67 43.37 0.22 62.06
CA SER A 67 42.28 -0.76 61.97
C SER A 67 40.92 -0.16 61.65
N THR A 68 40.71 1.11 62.04
CA THR A 68 39.40 1.76 61.92
C THR A 68 39.45 2.82 60.83
N VAL A 69 40.42 3.74 60.90
CA VAL A 69 40.47 4.86 59.94
C VAL A 69 40.92 4.39 58.57
N ILE A 70 42.09 3.74 58.48
CA ILE A 70 42.65 3.31 57.18
C ILE A 70 41.74 2.26 56.52
N ASN A 71 41.28 1.26 57.29
CA ASN A 71 40.35 0.27 56.76
C ASN A 71 39.01 0.89 56.32
N GLY A 72 38.45 1.82 57.11
CA GLY A 72 37.21 2.52 56.74
C GLY A 72 37.35 3.31 55.44
N ILE A 73 38.46 4.03 55.27
CA ILE A 73 38.79 4.73 54.02
C ILE A 73 38.91 3.73 52.86
N SER A 74 39.57 2.59 53.08
CA SER A 74 39.70 1.54 52.06
C SER A 74 38.34 1.00 51.63
N THR A 75 37.45 0.68 52.58
CA THR A 75 36.09 0.21 52.29
C THR A 75 35.29 1.26 51.52
N ILE A 76 35.33 2.52 51.93
CA ILE A 76 34.64 3.62 51.23
C ILE A 76 35.17 3.75 49.79
N SER A 77 36.49 3.69 49.60
CA SER A 77 37.12 3.74 48.29
C SER A 77 36.64 2.60 47.38
N SER A 78 36.62 1.36 47.89
CA SER A 78 36.09 0.21 47.15
C SER A 78 34.61 0.37 46.82
N SER A 79 33.77 0.79 47.77
CA SER A 79 32.34 1.02 47.53
C SER A 79 32.11 2.09 46.46
N LEU A 80 32.84 3.20 46.52
CA LEU A 80 32.75 4.27 45.52
C LEU A 80 33.17 3.78 44.13
N SER A 81 34.25 3.01 44.03
CA SER A 81 34.70 2.40 42.77
C SER A 81 33.63 1.45 42.20
N THR A 82 33.05 0.56 43.01
CA THR A 82 31.99 -0.34 42.55
C THR A 82 30.71 0.40 42.13
N GLY A 83 30.37 1.49 42.84
CA GLY A 83 29.23 2.34 42.50
C GLY A 83 29.44 3.06 41.18
N TYR A 84 30.65 3.57 40.93
CA TYR A 84 31.02 4.19 39.66
C TYR A 84 30.93 3.21 38.49
N GLU A 85 31.48 2.00 38.64
CA GLU A 85 31.41 0.97 37.58
C GLU A 85 29.96 0.56 37.29
N SER A 86 29.14 0.39 38.33
CA SER A 86 27.71 0.03 38.17
C SER A 86 26.93 1.13 37.44
N LEU A 87 27.19 2.39 37.78
CA LEU A 87 26.58 3.54 37.11
C LEU A 87 27.05 3.65 35.66
N SER A 88 28.34 3.49 35.40
CA SER A 88 28.93 3.48 34.05
C SER A 88 28.29 2.40 33.18
N HIS A 89 28.16 1.18 33.70
CA HIS A 89 27.52 0.08 32.99
C HIS A 89 26.04 0.36 32.70
N SER A 90 25.30 0.86 33.70
CA SER A 90 23.89 1.24 33.52
C SER A 90 23.70 2.32 32.46
N LEU A 91 24.58 3.33 32.43
CA LEU A 91 24.56 4.38 31.42
C LEU A 91 24.91 3.86 30.02
N SER A 92 25.87 2.93 29.91
CA SER A 92 26.19 2.26 28.65
C SER A 92 24.98 1.49 28.12
N THR A 93 24.34 0.67 28.97
CA THR A 93 23.13 -0.08 28.59
C THR A 93 21.99 0.84 28.16
N ALA A 94 21.78 1.95 28.86
CA ALA A 94 20.76 2.94 28.48
C ALA A 94 21.06 3.56 27.10
N THR A 95 22.34 3.84 26.81
CA THR A 95 22.79 4.36 25.52
C THR A 95 22.54 3.34 24.40
N ASP A 96 22.88 2.08 24.62
CA ASP A 96 22.65 0.99 23.65
C ASP A 96 21.16 0.81 23.35
N ASN A 97 20.31 0.82 24.39
CA ASN A 97 18.86 0.73 24.23
C ASN A 97 18.29 1.91 23.43
N LEU A 98 18.79 3.12 23.67
CA LEU A 98 18.36 4.31 22.92
C LEU A 98 18.78 4.23 21.44
N GLN A 99 19.98 3.69 21.15
CA GLN A 99 20.44 3.46 19.78
C GLN A 99 19.57 2.41 19.07
N GLN A 100 19.21 1.32 19.75
CA GLN A 100 18.30 0.31 19.20
C GLN A 100 16.92 0.90 18.88
N LEU A 101 16.35 1.67 19.81
CA LEU A 101 15.06 2.34 19.61
C LEU A 101 15.10 3.31 18.42
N THR A 102 16.20 4.06 18.29
CA THR A 102 16.43 4.98 17.16
C THR A 102 16.45 4.24 15.82
N ASN A 103 17.16 3.10 15.77
CA ASN A 103 17.26 2.27 14.58
C ASN A 103 15.89 1.68 14.20
N SER A 104 15.18 1.07 15.15
CA SER A 104 13.84 0.52 14.92
C SER A 104 12.85 1.58 14.43
N THR A 105 12.85 2.77 15.05
CA THR A 105 11.99 3.89 14.64
C THR A 105 12.30 4.33 13.21
N SER A 106 13.58 4.43 12.84
CA SER A 106 14.01 4.81 11.49
C SER A 106 13.59 3.78 10.43
N SER A 107 13.69 2.49 10.74
CA SER A 107 13.22 1.41 9.87
C SER A 107 11.70 1.47 9.68
N SER A 108 10.92 1.62 10.75
CA SER A 108 9.46 1.75 10.67
C SER A 108 9.03 2.96 9.84
N LEU A 109 9.70 4.11 9.99
CA LEU A 109 9.43 5.31 9.19
C LEU A 109 9.72 5.08 7.70
N SER A 110 10.79 4.36 7.39
CA SER A 110 11.15 4.00 6.01
C SER A 110 10.12 3.08 5.36
N SER A 111 9.63 2.07 6.10
CA SER A 111 8.53 1.21 5.66
C SER A 111 7.24 1.99 5.42
N LEU A 112 6.87 2.90 6.33
CA LEU A 112 5.69 3.74 6.18
C LEU A 112 5.78 4.68 4.97
N SER A 113 6.96 5.24 4.71
CA SER A 113 7.24 6.06 3.52
C SER A 113 7.04 5.26 2.21
N THR A 114 7.50 4.01 2.20
CA THR A 114 7.33 3.10 1.06
C THR A 114 5.84 2.79 0.83
N VAL A 115 5.11 2.44 1.89
CA VAL A 115 3.66 2.20 1.82
C VAL A 115 2.93 3.43 1.29
N THR A 116 3.24 4.62 1.82
CA THR A 116 2.64 5.89 1.38
C THR A 116 2.87 6.13 -0.12
N SER A 117 4.08 5.88 -0.61
CA SER A 117 4.44 6.04 -2.03
C SER A 117 3.73 5.03 -2.95
N THR A 118 3.51 3.81 -2.46
CA THR A 118 2.74 2.78 -3.20
C THR A 118 1.26 3.15 -3.21
N THR A 119 0.66 3.46 -2.06
CA THR A 119 -0.75 3.90 -2.00
C THR A 119 -0.99 5.14 -2.86
N GLN A 120 -0.08 6.11 -2.86
CA GLN A 120 -0.22 7.30 -3.71
C GLN A 120 -0.22 6.94 -5.21
N LYS A 121 0.58 5.95 -5.61
CA LYS A 121 0.60 5.43 -6.98
C LYS A 121 -0.69 4.69 -7.30
N ASP A 122 -1.14 3.80 -6.42
CA ASP A 122 -2.38 3.04 -6.62
C ASP A 122 -3.59 3.98 -6.75
N VAL A 123 -3.66 5.04 -5.94
CA VAL A 123 -4.69 6.08 -6.06
C VAL A 123 -4.60 6.83 -7.39
N SER A 124 -3.40 7.16 -7.84
CA SER A 124 -3.20 7.81 -9.16
C SER A 124 -3.61 6.88 -10.30
N ASP A 125 -3.23 5.60 -10.22
CA ASP A 125 -3.60 4.58 -11.19
C ASP A 125 -5.11 4.37 -11.26
N LEU A 126 -5.80 4.31 -10.11
CA LEU A 126 -7.26 4.27 -10.06
C LEU A 126 -7.89 5.52 -10.67
N LYS A 127 -7.32 6.69 -10.38
CA LYS A 127 -7.74 7.94 -11.02
C LYS A 127 -7.43 7.97 -12.51
N GLU A 128 -6.52 7.20 -13.06
CA GLU A 128 -6.26 7.26 -14.50
C GLU A 128 -7.03 6.18 -15.27
N LYS A 129 -7.19 5.01 -14.66
CA LYS A 129 -7.60 3.78 -15.35
C LYS A 129 -9.05 3.36 -15.10
N ALA A 130 -9.74 3.92 -14.10
CA ALA A 130 -11.15 3.60 -13.83
C ALA A 130 -12.12 4.36 -14.76
N LEU A 131 -13.28 3.76 -15.04
CA LEU A 131 -14.44 4.48 -15.60
C LEU A 131 -14.93 5.51 -14.57
N LYS A 132 -15.00 6.78 -14.96
CA LYS A 132 -15.36 7.87 -14.05
C LYS A 132 -16.65 8.52 -14.44
N TRP A 133 -17.42 8.91 -13.44
CA TRP A 133 -18.53 9.83 -13.66
C TRP A 133 -18.01 11.18 -14.20
N ASN A 134 -18.61 11.64 -15.28
CA ASN A 134 -18.37 12.93 -15.90
C ASN A 134 -19.62 13.79 -15.68
N ASP A 135 -19.51 14.76 -14.75
CA ASP A 135 -20.63 15.63 -14.36
C ASP A 135 -21.17 16.48 -15.52
N ASP A 136 -20.30 16.94 -16.42
CA ASP A 136 -20.70 17.75 -17.58
C ASP A 136 -21.53 16.95 -18.58
N LYS A 137 -21.35 15.64 -18.61
CA LYS A 137 -22.05 14.71 -19.50
C LYS A 137 -23.15 13.91 -18.80
N GLY A 138 -23.21 13.95 -17.47
CA GLY A 138 -24.17 13.19 -16.66
C GLY A 138 -24.05 11.68 -16.83
N GLY A 139 -22.84 11.13 -16.97
CA GLY A 139 -22.63 9.70 -17.22
C GLY A 139 -21.20 9.21 -16.99
N PHE A 140 -20.98 7.90 -17.04
CA PHE A 140 -19.64 7.32 -16.96
C PHE A 140 -18.86 7.51 -18.27
N ASP A 141 -17.64 8.01 -18.18
CA ASP A 141 -16.75 8.31 -19.29
C ASP A 141 -15.74 7.18 -19.51
N ALA A 142 -15.79 6.58 -20.70
CA ALA A 142 -14.87 5.55 -21.18
C ALA A 142 -13.69 6.13 -21.99
N GLY A 143 -13.57 7.45 -22.07
CA GLY A 143 -12.44 8.15 -22.67
C GLY A 143 -11.16 7.95 -21.85
N ARG A 144 -10.02 7.85 -22.53
CA ARG A 144 -8.70 7.82 -21.87
C ARG A 144 -8.17 9.25 -21.72
N PRO A 145 -7.64 9.64 -20.55
CA PRO A 145 -7.03 10.95 -20.39
C PRO A 145 -5.81 11.07 -21.31
N ASN A 146 -5.85 12.02 -22.26
CA ASN A 146 -4.65 12.60 -22.85
C ASN A 146 -4.51 14.03 -22.33
N ASN A 147 -3.31 14.39 -21.89
CA ASN A 147 -3.02 15.72 -21.35
C ASN A 147 -3.16 16.80 -22.46
N LEU A 148 -4.37 17.29 -22.74
CA LEU A 148 -4.70 18.57 -23.44
C LEU A 148 -5.35 18.51 -24.84
N THR A 149 -5.83 17.37 -25.35
CA THR A 149 -6.53 17.38 -26.66
C THR A 149 -7.85 16.62 -26.63
N ARG A 150 -8.93 17.32 -27.01
CA ARG A 150 -10.29 16.83 -27.27
C ARG A 150 -10.41 15.68 -28.30
N ASP A 151 -9.29 15.12 -28.74
CA ASP A 151 -9.20 13.98 -29.65
C ASP A 151 -8.95 12.72 -28.82
N LEU A 152 -10.05 12.08 -28.43
CA LEU A 152 -10.11 10.95 -27.51
C LEU A 152 -9.90 9.65 -28.27
N GLY A 153 -8.83 8.93 -27.96
CA GLY A 153 -8.86 7.48 -28.15
C GLY A 153 -9.90 6.89 -27.20
N LEU A 154 -11.12 6.64 -27.70
CA LEU A 154 -12.18 5.99 -26.92
C LEU A 154 -11.69 4.60 -26.45
N GLY A 155 -11.85 4.32 -25.16
CA GLY A 155 -11.60 2.99 -24.61
C GLY A 155 -12.70 2.02 -25.02
N LYS A 156 -12.33 0.76 -25.31
CA LYS A 156 -13.31 -0.33 -25.39
C LYS A 156 -13.66 -0.78 -23.97
N ILE A 157 -14.94 -1.08 -23.75
CA ILE A 157 -15.41 -1.90 -22.63
C ILE A 157 -15.62 -3.30 -23.20
N PHE A 158 -14.89 -4.29 -22.70
CA PHE A 158 -14.93 -5.68 -23.16
C PHE A 158 -15.09 -6.61 -21.97
N ASN A 159 -15.41 -7.88 -22.22
CA ASN A 159 -15.92 -8.84 -21.23
C ASN A 159 -17.25 -8.38 -20.60
N VAL A 160 -18.09 -7.71 -21.40
CA VAL A 160 -19.48 -7.42 -21.05
C VAL A 160 -20.31 -8.62 -21.50
N GLU A 161 -21.11 -9.17 -20.60
CA GLU A 161 -22.08 -10.23 -20.90
C GLU A 161 -23.24 -9.68 -21.75
N ASP A 162 -23.86 -10.52 -22.56
CA ASP A 162 -24.99 -10.13 -23.40
C ASP A 162 -26.16 -9.65 -22.55
N GLY A 163 -26.58 -8.40 -22.77
CA GLY A 163 -27.67 -7.80 -22.02
C GLY A 163 -29.04 -8.34 -22.44
N GLU A 164 -30.00 -8.41 -21.53
CA GLU A 164 -31.35 -8.84 -21.84
C GLU A 164 -32.01 -7.91 -22.87
N ILE A 165 -32.50 -8.48 -23.99
CA ILE A 165 -33.26 -7.74 -25.01
C ILE A 165 -34.75 -7.85 -24.72
N ALA A 166 -35.21 -7.01 -23.79
CA ALA A 166 -36.61 -6.93 -23.37
C ALA A 166 -37.07 -5.47 -23.18
N ALA A 167 -38.38 -5.24 -23.24
CA ALA A 167 -38.96 -3.92 -23.01
C ALA A 167 -38.65 -3.45 -21.56
N GLY A 168 -37.97 -2.31 -21.43
CA GLY A 168 -37.58 -1.74 -20.14
C GLY A 168 -36.21 -2.21 -19.61
N SER A 169 -35.45 -2.99 -20.37
CA SER A 169 -34.06 -3.36 -20.03
C SER A 169 -33.15 -2.13 -19.96
N HIS A 170 -32.20 -2.15 -19.01
CA HIS A 170 -31.16 -1.13 -18.83
C HIS A 170 -29.74 -1.73 -18.96
N GLU A 171 -29.66 -2.93 -19.50
CA GLU A 171 -28.39 -3.65 -19.67
C GLU A 171 -27.65 -3.16 -20.93
N ALA A 172 -26.33 -3.25 -20.90
CA ALA A 172 -25.51 -2.92 -22.06
C ALA A 172 -25.64 -4.03 -23.10
N VAL A 173 -26.01 -3.68 -24.33
CA VAL A 173 -25.99 -4.62 -25.46
C VAL A 173 -24.57 -4.77 -25.99
N THR A 174 -24.18 -6.00 -26.33
CA THR A 174 -22.81 -6.28 -26.79
C THR A 174 -22.72 -6.23 -28.32
N GLY A 175 -21.48 -6.28 -28.82
CA GLY A 175 -21.24 -6.42 -30.26
C GLY A 175 -21.74 -7.73 -30.86
N GLY A 176 -21.83 -8.80 -30.06
CA GLY A 176 -22.36 -10.10 -30.51
C GLY A 176 -23.85 -10.02 -30.83
N GLN A 177 -24.63 -9.44 -29.92
CA GLN A 177 -26.07 -9.25 -30.12
C GLN A 177 -26.39 -8.36 -31.32
N LEU A 178 -25.65 -7.26 -31.51
CA LEU A 178 -25.81 -6.41 -32.70
C LEU A 178 -25.42 -7.13 -33.99
N TYR A 179 -24.41 -8.01 -33.93
CA TYR A 179 -24.00 -8.82 -35.06
C TYR A 179 -25.10 -9.82 -35.48
N ASP A 180 -25.77 -10.47 -34.53
CA ASP A 180 -26.87 -11.39 -34.81
C ASP A 180 -28.04 -10.68 -35.50
N ILE A 181 -28.43 -9.50 -35.01
CA ILE A 181 -29.46 -8.67 -35.66
C ILE A 181 -29.06 -8.29 -37.09
N LYS A 182 -27.79 -7.93 -37.32
CA LYS A 182 -27.28 -7.61 -38.66
C LYS A 182 -27.33 -8.83 -39.58
N SER A 183 -27.05 -10.01 -39.04
CA SER A 183 -27.11 -11.29 -39.75
C SER A 183 -28.55 -11.60 -40.19
N ASP A 184 -29.50 -11.55 -39.25
CA ASP A 184 -30.92 -11.77 -39.51
C ASP A 184 -31.48 -10.77 -40.54
N LEU A 185 -31.09 -9.49 -40.43
CA LEU A 185 -31.48 -8.47 -41.40
C LEU A 185 -30.93 -8.75 -42.81
N SER A 186 -29.68 -9.21 -42.89
CA SER A 186 -29.06 -9.57 -44.18
C SER A 186 -29.72 -10.81 -44.80
N ALA A 187 -30.09 -11.79 -43.99
CA ALA A 187 -30.85 -12.96 -44.42
C ALA A 187 -32.23 -12.55 -44.95
N LEU A 188 -32.97 -11.69 -44.22
CA LEU A 188 -34.26 -11.16 -44.65
C LEU A 188 -34.18 -10.41 -45.98
N ALA A 189 -33.16 -9.56 -46.15
CA ALA A 189 -32.92 -8.83 -47.39
C ALA A 189 -32.67 -9.79 -48.57
N THR A 190 -31.88 -10.83 -48.34
CA THR A 190 -31.61 -11.89 -49.33
C THR A 190 -32.90 -12.62 -49.71
N SER A 191 -33.68 -13.09 -48.72
CA SER A 191 -34.96 -13.78 -48.96
C SER A 191 -35.97 -12.92 -49.71
N THR A 192 -36.04 -11.62 -49.39
CA THR A 192 -36.92 -10.66 -50.07
C THR A 192 -36.49 -10.48 -51.53
N SER A 193 -35.20 -10.27 -51.78
CA SER A 193 -34.64 -10.14 -53.13
C SER A 193 -34.93 -11.38 -53.97
N SER A 194 -34.68 -12.58 -53.42
CA SER A 194 -35.00 -13.83 -54.11
C SER A 194 -36.49 -13.96 -54.41
N SER A 195 -37.37 -13.60 -53.47
CA SER A 195 -38.82 -13.63 -53.67
C SER A 195 -39.26 -12.66 -54.78
N LEU A 196 -38.65 -11.48 -54.85
CA LEU A 196 -38.92 -10.50 -55.90
C LEU A 196 -38.43 -11.00 -57.27
N THR A 197 -37.23 -11.59 -57.35
CA THR A 197 -36.74 -12.22 -58.58
C THR A 197 -37.67 -13.35 -59.03
N SER A 198 -38.11 -14.21 -58.12
CA SER A 198 -39.08 -15.27 -58.46
C SER A 198 -40.43 -14.72 -58.92
N LEU A 199 -40.87 -13.59 -58.36
CA LEU A 199 -42.08 -12.91 -58.83
C LEU A 199 -41.88 -12.32 -60.23
N ASP A 200 -40.75 -11.66 -60.48
CA ASP A 200 -40.36 -11.13 -61.79
C ASP A 200 -40.31 -12.25 -62.84
N GLU A 201 -39.67 -13.38 -62.54
CA GLU A 201 -39.65 -14.56 -63.41
C GLU A 201 -41.06 -15.11 -63.69
N LYS A 202 -41.94 -15.17 -62.68
CA LYS A 202 -43.33 -15.59 -62.87
C LYS A 202 -44.11 -14.61 -63.74
N VAL A 203 -43.96 -13.30 -63.53
CA VAL A 203 -44.61 -12.25 -64.33
C VAL A 203 -44.12 -12.29 -65.78
N ASN A 204 -42.81 -12.42 -66.00
CA ASN A 204 -42.21 -12.60 -67.33
C ASN A 204 -42.64 -13.94 -67.97
N GLY A 205 -42.82 -14.97 -67.14
CA GLY A 205 -43.34 -16.29 -67.52
C GLY A 205 -44.81 -16.30 -67.91
N ILE A 206 -45.61 -15.31 -67.50
CA ILE A 206 -46.89 -14.96 -68.15
C ILE A 206 -46.51 -14.37 -69.51
N SER A 207 -46.06 -15.24 -70.42
CA SER A 207 -45.57 -14.85 -71.72
C SER A 207 -46.69 -14.14 -72.47
N THR A 208 -46.63 -12.81 -72.47
CA THR A 208 -47.37 -11.96 -73.41
C THR A 208 -47.12 -12.47 -74.82
N SER A 209 -45.92 -12.99 -75.13
CA SER A 209 -45.61 -13.67 -76.38
C SER A 209 -46.50 -14.90 -76.65
N ASN A 210 -46.72 -15.79 -75.68
CA ASN A 210 -47.60 -16.96 -75.86
C ASN A 210 -49.06 -16.52 -75.98
N ILE A 211 -49.50 -15.55 -75.18
CA ILE A 211 -50.85 -14.99 -75.26
C ILE A 211 -51.06 -14.32 -76.63
N ILE A 212 -50.14 -13.47 -77.07
CA ILE A 212 -50.17 -12.78 -78.37
C ILE A 212 -50.11 -13.80 -79.51
N THR A 213 -49.28 -14.83 -79.41
CA THR A 213 -49.20 -15.92 -80.40
C THR A 213 -50.51 -16.68 -80.48
N ASN A 214 -51.09 -17.04 -79.34
CA ASN A 214 -52.39 -17.72 -79.28
C ASN A 214 -53.51 -16.83 -79.83
N ILE A 215 -53.57 -15.55 -79.45
CA ILE A 215 -54.54 -14.59 -80.00
C ILE A 215 -54.32 -14.42 -81.51
N THR A 216 -53.09 -14.31 -81.98
CA THR A 216 -52.76 -14.19 -83.41
C THR A 216 -53.19 -15.45 -84.17
N ASN A 217 -52.94 -16.64 -83.61
CA ASN A 217 -53.37 -17.90 -84.22
C ASN A 217 -54.89 -18.04 -84.23
N LEU A 218 -55.57 -17.72 -83.11
CA LEU A 218 -57.03 -17.68 -83.05
C LEU A 218 -57.58 -16.69 -84.09
N THR A 219 -56.99 -15.50 -84.20
CA THR A 219 -57.39 -14.48 -85.17
C THR A 219 -57.19 -14.97 -86.61
N LYS A 220 -56.04 -15.58 -86.94
CA LYS A 220 -55.76 -16.17 -88.26
C LYS A 220 -56.64 -17.36 -88.65
N ASN A 221 -57.19 -18.07 -87.66
CA ASN A 221 -57.99 -19.28 -87.86
C ASN A 221 -59.49 -19.04 -87.71
N ALA A 222 -59.93 -17.87 -87.23
CA ALA A 222 -61.33 -17.50 -87.08
C ALA A 222 -61.90 -16.85 -88.34
N LEU A 223 -63.23 -16.92 -88.51
CA LEU A 223 -63.94 -16.06 -89.47
C LEU A 223 -63.87 -14.61 -88.97
N GLN A 224 -63.24 -13.74 -89.75
CA GLN A 224 -63.05 -12.35 -89.36
C GLN A 224 -64.11 -11.47 -89.98
N TRP A 225 -64.77 -10.64 -89.18
CA TRP A 225 -65.61 -9.58 -89.74
C TRP A 225 -64.73 -8.49 -90.37
N LYS A 226 -65.10 -8.03 -91.56
CA LYS A 226 -64.49 -6.91 -92.29
C LYS A 226 -65.58 -5.86 -92.54
N ASP A 227 -65.28 -4.64 -92.10
CA ASP A 227 -66.09 -3.46 -92.44
C ASP A 227 -66.00 -3.22 -93.96
N ASP A 228 -67.12 -2.90 -94.59
CA ASP A 228 -67.16 -2.49 -96.00
C ASP A 228 -66.89 -0.98 -96.19
N ASN A 229 -66.62 -0.27 -95.09
CA ASN A 229 -66.36 1.16 -95.00
C ASN A 229 -67.49 2.04 -95.53
N THR A 230 -68.73 1.54 -95.57
CA THR A 230 -69.90 2.33 -96.00
C THR A 230 -70.51 3.16 -94.88
N GLY A 231 -70.10 2.94 -93.62
CA GLY A 231 -70.61 3.64 -92.44
C GLY A 231 -72.00 3.18 -91.97
N ASN A 232 -72.58 2.16 -92.61
CA ASN A 232 -73.95 1.69 -92.33
C ASN A 232 -74.01 0.45 -91.42
N ASN A 233 -72.93 0.15 -90.68
CA ASN A 233 -72.78 -1.07 -89.88
C ASN A 233 -72.99 -2.36 -90.71
N THR A 234 -72.62 -2.29 -91.98
CA THR A 234 -72.61 -3.42 -92.92
C THR A 234 -71.18 -3.90 -93.11
N GLY A 235 -71.03 -5.17 -93.50
CA GLY A 235 -69.73 -5.79 -93.64
C GLY A 235 -69.87 -7.25 -94.03
N PHE A 236 -68.73 -7.94 -94.18
CA PHE A 236 -68.67 -9.33 -94.60
C PHE A 236 -67.73 -10.12 -93.70
N TYR A 237 -67.99 -11.42 -93.54
CA TYR A 237 -67.06 -12.31 -92.88
C TYR A 237 -66.06 -12.85 -93.89
N ASP A 238 -64.78 -12.62 -93.65
CA ASP A 238 -63.66 -13.13 -94.43
C ASP A 238 -63.26 -14.53 -93.92
N ALA A 239 -63.41 -15.51 -94.80
CA ALA A 239 -63.07 -16.91 -94.57
C ALA A 239 -61.71 -17.30 -95.15
N SER A 240 -60.82 -16.34 -95.39
CA SER A 240 -59.48 -16.61 -95.88
C SER A 240 -58.54 -17.08 -94.77
N HIS A 241 -57.66 -18.02 -95.11
CA HIS A 241 -56.55 -18.44 -94.27
C HIS A 241 -55.25 -18.21 -95.06
N ASN A 242 -54.31 -17.45 -94.49
CA ASN A 242 -53.08 -17.00 -95.14
C ASN A 242 -53.32 -16.39 -96.54
N GLY A 243 -54.37 -15.58 -96.69
CA GLY A 243 -54.71 -14.89 -97.95
C GLY A 243 -55.45 -15.73 -98.99
N THR A 244 -55.81 -16.98 -98.68
CA THR A 244 -56.55 -17.87 -99.58
C THR A 244 -57.94 -18.17 -99.02
N ALA A 245 -59.00 -17.99 -99.82
CA ALA A 245 -60.36 -18.32 -99.41
C ALA A 245 -60.51 -19.80 -99.03
N GLN A 246 -61.10 -20.08 -97.87
CA GLN A 246 -61.33 -21.43 -97.39
C GLN A 246 -62.82 -21.82 -97.47
N ARG A 247 -63.08 -23.14 -97.47
CA ARG A 247 -64.43 -23.68 -97.45
C ARG A 247 -64.99 -23.60 -96.02
N ILE A 248 -66.19 -23.02 -95.88
CA ILE A 248 -66.96 -23.13 -94.65
C ILE A 248 -67.94 -24.29 -94.81
N THR A 249 -67.95 -25.23 -93.86
CA THR A 249 -68.87 -26.37 -93.83
C THR A 249 -69.89 -26.21 -92.70
N ASN A 250 -70.99 -26.96 -92.74
CA ASN A 250 -72.06 -26.92 -91.73
C ASN A 250 -72.82 -25.57 -91.63
N ILE A 251 -72.97 -24.87 -92.76
CA ILE A 251 -73.86 -23.69 -92.86
C ILE A 251 -75.26 -24.18 -93.26
N ALA A 252 -76.29 -23.79 -92.52
CA ALA A 252 -77.68 -24.01 -92.92
C ALA A 252 -77.99 -23.24 -94.22
N ALA A 253 -78.90 -23.75 -95.06
CA ALA A 253 -79.34 -23.02 -96.25
C ALA A 253 -79.89 -21.64 -95.84
N GLY A 254 -79.33 -20.57 -96.42
CA GLY A 254 -79.81 -19.22 -96.17
C GLY A 254 -81.24 -19.04 -96.70
N ASN A 255 -82.09 -18.34 -95.96
CA ASN A 255 -83.37 -17.87 -96.49
C ASN A 255 -83.09 -16.79 -97.54
N ILE A 256 -83.18 -17.15 -98.82
CA ILE A 256 -83.21 -16.15 -99.89
C ILE A 256 -84.57 -15.46 -99.80
N ALA A 257 -84.61 -14.28 -99.20
CA ALA A 257 -85.77 -13.40 -99.36
C ALA A 257 -85.83 -13.04 -100.85
N GLN A 258 -86.85 -13.55 -101.57
CA GLN A 258 -87.13 -13.06 -102.91
C GLN A 258 -87.68 -11.64 -102.78
N GLY A 259 -86.90 -10.67 -103.24
CA GLY A 259 -87.24 -9.25 -103.27
C GLY A 259 -86.11 -8.44 -103.88
#